data_AF-A0A1I5AHQ2-F1
#
_entry.id   AF-A0A1I5AHQ2-F1
#
_cell.length_a   1.000
_cell.length_b   1.000
_cell.length_c   1.000
_cell.angle_alpha   90.00
_cell.angle_beta   90.00
_cell.angle_gamma   90.00
#
_symmetry.space_group_name_H-M   'P 1'
#
loop_
_entity.id
_entity.type
_entity.pdbx_description
1 polymer ?
#
loop_
_entity_poly.entity_id
_entity_poly.type
_entity_poly.pdbx_seq_one_letter_code
_entity_poly.pdbx_strand_id
1 'polypeptide(L)'
;MIEVRTAAVAAGAAAALGLAQVAVAELTGITTLGGDFTAGADRVQGVQVTLIAWYCAVAVPLAVAVAVARPGVDARMRKVSVLPASAGTLAVWPLLAASSGEGLRDDVTAAMLTGVLLGAAGALAVAVVPVIGTGLAAYAALQWVAALACTALVPRTVVYAGMVQPLGLEFLVALRTEPYNMGYHLPTMLPVAAAVLVLAGAVAGVTARRTREWWTSVAAGAAGPVLAALLYRLTPDQAYLWNETAGSTVIVLAFLSLPVSAVTAAAFTLRRTRPQE
;
A
#
# COMPACT_ATOMS: atom_id res chain seq x y z
N MET A 1 27.19 -13.37 -12.84
CA MET A 1 26.03 -14.30 -12.94
C MET A 1 24.97 -14.04 -11.87
N ILE A 2 25.35 -13.91 -10.59
CA ILE A 2 24.40 -13.64 -9.49
C ILE A 2 23.69 -12.30 -9.67
N GLU A 3 24.42 -11.23 -10.02
CA GLU A 3 23.84 -9.90 -10.29
C GLU A 3 22.74 -9.93 -11.36
N VAL A 4 23.00 -10.60 -12.49
CA VAL A 4 22.02 -10.75 -13.59
C VAL A 4 20.79 -11.51 -13.14
N ARG A 5 20.96 -12.56 -12.32
CA ARG A 5 19.83 -13.31 -11.76
C ARG A 5 19.00 -12.45 -10.80
N THR A 6 19.64 -11.67 -9.92
CA THR A 6 18.94 -10.77 -8.99
C THR A 6 18.15 -9.71 -9.76
N ALA A 7 18.73 -9.12 -10.81
CA ALA A 7 18.04 -8.17 -11.67
C ALA A 7 16.84 -8.81 -12.39
N ALA A 8 17.01 -10.00 -12.97
CA ALA A 8 15.91 -10.71 -13.64
C ALA A 8 14.77 -11.07 -12.68
N VAL A 9 15.09 -11.50 -11.46
CA VAL A 9 14.08 -11.78 -10.41
C VAL A 9 13.35 -10.52 -10.00
N ALA A 10 14.07 -9.41 -9.81
CA ALA A 10 13.45 -8.13 -9.44
C ALA A 10 12.49 -7.64 -10.53
N ALA A 11 12.92 -7.67 -11.80
CA ALA A 11 12.05 -7.28 -12.92
C ALA A 11 10.84 -8.21 -13.06
N GLY A 12 11.05 -9.53 -13.04
CA GLY A 12 9.98 -10.52 -13.18
C GLY A 12 8.97 -10.47 -12.03
N ALA A 13 9.44 -10.35 -10.79
CA ALA A 13 8.58 -10.22 -9.62
C ALA A 13 7.77 -8.92 -9.65
N ALA A 14 8.38 -7.81 -10.07
CA ALA A 14 7.70 -6.53 -10.18
C ALA A 14 6.61 -6.54 -11.26
N ALA A 15 6.91 -7.09 -12.44
CA ALA A 15 5.93 -7.27 -13.50
C ALA A 15 4.76 -8.17 -13.05
N ALA A 16 5.07 -9.29 -12.40
CA ALA A 16 4.05 -10.21 -11.88
C ALA A 16 3.18 -9.55 -10.81
N LEU A 17 3.77 -8.85 -9.84
CA LEU A 17 3.04 -8.15 -8.77
C LEU A 17 2.20 -6.98 -9.30
N GLY A 18 2.75 -6.20 -10.24
CA GLY A 18 2.03 -5.08 -10.86
C GLY A 18 0.80 -5.57 -11.63
N LEU A 19 0.99 -6.57 -12.50
CA LEU A 19 -0.10 -7.12 -13.31
C LEU A 19 -1.12 -7.90 -12.47
N ALA A 20 -0.67 -8.75 -11.55
CA ALA A 20 -1.58 -9.59 -10.76
C ALA A 20 -2.48 -8.76 -9.85
N GLN A 21 -1.97 -7.68 -9.26
CA GLN A 21 -2.79 -6.80 -8.42
C GLN A 21 -3.92 -6.15 -9.23
N VAL A 22 -3.63 -5.65 -10.43
CA VAL A 22 -4.67 -5.06 -11.28
C VAL A 22 -5.63 -6.13 -11.80
N ALA A 23 -5.11 -7.26 -12.27
CA ALA A 23 -5.96 -8.35 -12.78
C ALA A 23 -6.92 -8.89 -11.71
N VAL A 24 -6.44 -9.10 -10.48
CA VAL A 24 -7.30 -9.54 -9.37
C VAL A 24 -8.31 -8.45 -9.01
N ALA A 25 -7.91 -7.17 -9.03
CA ALA A 25 -8.83 -6.07 -8.75
C ALA A 25 -9.98 -6.00 -9.75
N GLU A 26 -9.70 -6.15 -11.06
CA GLU A 26 -10.71 -6.21 -12.11
C GLU A 26 -11.61 -7.45 -11.97
N LEU A 27 -11.03 -8.64 -11.76
CA LEU A 27 -11.77 -9.90 -11.63
C LEU A 27 -12.72 -9.92 -10.42
N THR A 28 -12.42 -9.13 -9.39
CA THR A 28 -13.20 -9.06 -8.16
C THR A 28 -14.13 -7.85 -8.11
N GLY A 29 -14.15 -7.03 -9.17
CA GLY A 29 -14.95 -5.81 -9.24
C GLY A 29 -14.49 -4.69 -8.30
N ILE A 30 -13.26 -4.78 -7.78
CA ILE A 30 -12.64 -3.73 -6.96
C ILE A 30 -12.28 -2.51 -7.84
N THR A 31 -11.81 -2.76 -9.05
CA THR A 31 -11.61 -1.76 -10.09
C THR A 31 -12.46 -2.07 -11.31
N THR A 32 -12.71 -1.05 -12.14
CA THR A 32 -13.45 -1.18 -13.40
C THR A 32 -12.80 -0.31 -14.47
N LEU A 33 -11.53 -0.57 -14.77
CA LEU A 33 -10.71 0.27 -15.66
C LEU A 33 -11.28 0.40 -17.09
N GLY A 34 -12.02 -0.62 -17.55
CA GLY A 34 -12.70 -0.61 -18.84
C GLY A 34 -14.12 -0.03 -18.84
N GLY A 35 -14.60 0.48 -17.71
CA GLY A 35 -15.97 1.00 -17.58
C GLY A 35 -16.15 2.41 -18.17
N ASP A 36 -17.38 2.73 -18.57
CA ASP A 36 -17.75 4.10 -18.98
C ASP A 36 -18.05 4.97 -17.75
N PHE A 37 -17.22 5.99 -17.53
CA PHE A 37 -17.41 6.98 -16.47
C PHE A 37 -18.15 8.20 -17.04
N THR A 38 -19.48 8.13 -17.09
CA THR A 38 -20.34 9.27 -17.46
C THR A 38 -21.35 9.59 -16.34
N ALA A 39 -21.81 10.84 -16.26
CA ALA A 39 -22.90 11.30 -15.38
C ALA A 39 -22.70 11.05 -13.86
N GLY A 40 -21.60 11.56 -13.28
CA GLY A 40 -21.35 11.54 -11.83
C GLY A 40 -20.46 10.40 -11.32
N ALA A 41 -19.99 9.54 -12.24
CA ALA A 41 -19.03 8.47 -11.98
C ALA A 41 -17.57 8.94 -11.81
N ASP A 42 -17.26 10.21 -12.10
CA ASP A 42 -15.93 10.84 -11.95
C ASP A 42 -15.36 10.68 -10.53
N ARG A 43 -16.23 10.53 -9.53
CA ARG A 43 -15.88 10.27 -8.12
C ARG A 43 -15.19 8.92 -7.91
N VAL A 44 -15.52 7.93 -8.74
CA VAL A 44 -14.97 6.57 -8.69
C VAL A 44 -13.67 6.49 -9.49
N GLN A 45 -13.55 7.26 -10.58
CA GLN A 45 -12.34 7.38 -11.39
C GLN A 45 -11.11 7.74 -10.54
N GLY A 46 -11.20 8.79 -9.72
CA GLY A 46 -10.08 9.21 -8.86
C GLY A 46 -9.58 8.11 -7.92
N VAL A 47 -10.51 7.33 -7.35
CA VAL A 47 -10.19 6.19 -6.46
C VAL A 47 -9.46 5.09 -7.22
N GLN A 48 -9.94 4.74 -8.43
CA GLN A 48 -9.34 3.70 -9.26
C GLN A 48 -7.93 4.09 -9.73
N VAL A 49 -7.76 5.34 -10.19
CA VAL A 49 -6.45 5.87 -10.62
C VAL A 49 -5.45 5.84 -9.46
N THR A 50 -5.85 6.26 -8.25
CA THR A 50 -4.99 6.18 -7.06
C THR A 50 -4.68 4.73 -6.66
N LEU A 51 -5.62 3.78 -6.84
CA LEU A 51 -5.35 2.36 -6.61
C LEU A 51 -4.30 1.79 -7.57
N ILE A 52 -4.32 2.18 -8.85
CA ILE A 52 -3.28 1.76 -9.81
C ILE A 52 -1.91 2.30 -9.37
N ALA A 53 -1.86 3.57 -8.98
CA ALA A 53 -0.63 4.16 -8.44
C ALA A 53 -0.13 3.40 -7.20
N TRP A 54 -1.04 2.98 -6.32
CA TRP A 54 -0.73 2.17 -5.13
C TRP A 54 -0.17 0.79 -5.49
N TYR A 55 -0.83 0.05 -6.38
CA TYR A 55 -0.37 -1.27 -6.80
C TYR A 55 1.04 -1.22 -7.41
N CYS A 56 1.32 -0.19 -8.20
CA CYS A 56 2.64 0.06 -8.76
C CYS A 56 3.66 0.46 -7.68
N ALA A 57 3.28 1.33 -6.74
CA ALA A 57 4.14 1.76 -5.63
C ALA A 57 4.55 0.61 -4.70
N VAL A 58 3.67 -0.37 -4.49
CA VAL A 58 3.95 -1.55 -3.67
C VAL A 58 4.74 -2.61 -4.45
N ALA A 59 4.47 -2.79 -5.75
CA ALA A 59 5.13 -3.82 -6.57
C ALA A 59 6.66 -3.70 -6.57
N VAL A 60 7.19 -2.47 -6.73
CA VAL A 60 8.65 -2.22 -6.82
C VAL A 60 9.40 -2.63 -5.53
N PRO A 61 9.08 -2.10 -4.33
CA PRO A 61 9.77 -2.47 -3.10
C PRO A 61 9.57 -3.93 -2.69
N LEU A 62 8.41 -4.53 -2.97
CA LEU A 62 8.19 -5.96 -2.72
C LEU A 62 9.01 -6.84 -3.67
N ALA A 63 9.14 -6.47 -4.94
CA ALA A 63 9.99 -7.17 -5.88
C ALA A 63 11.47 -7.09 -5.48
N VAL A 64 11.92 -5.95 -4.97
CA VAL A 64 13.26 -5.83 -4.35
C VAL A 64 13.36 -6.75 -3.14
N ALA A 65 12.39 -6.75 -2.22
CA ALA A 65 12.39 -7.67 -1.07
C ALA A 65 12.53 -9.15 -1.49
N VAL A 66 11.80 -9.57 -2.53
CA VAL A 66 11.88 -10.92 -3.11
C VAL A 66 13.26 -11.21 -3.70
N ALA A 67 13.80 -10.29 -4.49
CA ALA A 67 15.10 -10.46 -5.14
C ALA A 67 16.24 -10.58 -4.13
N VAL A 68 16.16 -9.82 -3.03
CA VAL A 68 17.22 -9.71 -2.02
C VAL A 68 17.13 -10.72 -0.89
N ALA A 69 16.02 -11.44 -0.76
CA ALA A 69 15.88 -12.56 0.18
C ALA A 69 16.78 -13.77 -0.17
N ARG A 70 17.43 -13.74 -1.34
CA ARG A 70 18.27 -14.83 -1.85
C ARG A 70 19.64 -14.87 -1.16
N PRO A 71 20.21 -16.06 -0.93
CA PRO A 71 21.59 -16.20 -0.47
C PRO A 71 22.59 -15.55 -1.44
N GLY A 72 23.63 -14.92 -0.91
CA GLY A 72 24.73 -14.36 -1.70
C GLY A 72 24.46 -12.99 -2.34
N VAL A 73 23.37 -12.31 -1.96
CA VAL A 73 23.07 -10.94 -2.39
C VAL A 73 23.71 -9.93 -1.41
N ASP A 74 24.59 -9.06 -1.91
CA ASP A 74 25.29 -8.05 -1.12
C ASP A 74 24.57 -6.69 -1.14
N ALA A 75 25.09 -5.70 -0.40
CA ALA A 75 24.50 -4.35 -0.33
C ALA A 75 24.42 -3.62 -1.69
N ARG A 76 25.39 -3.83 -2.58
CA ARG A 76 25.41 -3.21 -3.92
C ARG A 76 24.33 -3.83 -4.79
N MET A 77 24.24 -5.15 -4.82
CA MET A 77 23.23 -5.90 -5.57
C MET A 77 21.80 -5.52 -5.15
N ARG A 78 21.57 -5.30 -3.85
CA ARG A 78 20.28 -4.83 -3.33
C ARG A 78 19.87 -3.49 -3.95
N LYS A 79 20.78 -2.51 -3.95
CA LYS A 79 20.51 -1.18 -4.53
C LYS A 79 20.31 -1.25 -6.05
N VAL A 80 21.14 -2.05 -6.74
CA VAL A 80 21.04 -2.23 -8.19
C VAL A 80 19.71 -2.87 -8.59
N SER A 81 19.10 -3.70 -7.72
CA SER A 81 17.81 -4.34 -8.01
C SER A 81 16.60 -3.40 -8.09
N VAL A 82 16.73 -2.15 -7.63
CA VAL A 82 15.65 -1.15 -7.70
C VAL A 82 15.31 -0.82 -9.16
N LEU A 83 16.31 -0.55 -9.99
CA LEU A 83 16.11 -0.21 -11.41
C LEU A 83 15.35 -1.30 -12.21
N PRO A 84 15.76 -2.58 -12.18
CA PRO A 84 15.01 -3.62 -12.86
C PRO A 84 13.62 -3.84 -12.26
N ALA A 85 13.42 -3.66 -10.95
CA ALA A 85 12.07 -3.71 -10.36
C ALA A 85 11.16 -2.57 -10.89
N SER A 86 11.68 -1.34 -10.97
CA SER A 86 10.97 -0.21 -11.57
C SER A 86 10.66 -0.49 -13.04
N ALA A 87 11.64 -0.97 -13.81
CA ALA A 87 11.47 -1.31 -15.21
C ALA A 87 10.45 -2.45 -15.41
N GLY A 88 10.46 -3.48 -14.56
CA GLY A 88 9.48 -4.56 -14.59
C GLY A 88 8.05 -4.09 -14.32
N THR A 89 7.87 -3.14 -13.38
CA THR A 89 6.57 -2.51 -13.14
C THR A 89 6.15 -1.65 -14.33
N LEU A 90 7.06 -0.89 -14.95
CA LEU A 90 6.75 -0.11 -16.16
C LEU A 90 6.45 -1.00 -17.38
N ALA A 91 7.05 -2.19 -17.46
CA ALA A 91 6.85 -3.09 -18.59
C ALA A 91 5.40 -3.60 -18.70
N VAL A 92 4.61 -3.54 -17.62
CA VAL A 92 3.18 -3.89 -17.66
C VAL A 92 2.30 -2.76 -18.21
N TRP A 93 2.87 -1.57 -18.44
CA TRP A 93 2.18 -0.40 -18.99
C TRP A 93 1.27 -0.70 -20.18
N PRO A 94 1.73 -1.40 -21.24
CA PRO A 94 0.90 -1.61 -22.43
C PRO A 94 -0.36 -2.43 -22.12
N LEU A 95 -0.28 -3.35 -21.15
CA LEU A 95 -1.41 -4.17 -20.73
C LEU A 95 -2.42 -3.33 -19.93
N LEU A 96 -1.93 -2.48 -19.03
CA LEU A 96 -2.77 -1.55 -18.27
C LEU A 96 -3.48 -0.55 -19.19
N ALA A 97 -2.74 0.04 -20.13
CA ALA A 97 -3.28 0.99 -21.10
C ALA A 97 -4.33 0.35 -22.03
N ALA A 98 -4.17 -0.93 -22.37
CA ALA A 98 -5.14 -1.69 -23.17
C ALA A 98 -6.39 -2.08 -22.38
N SER A 99 -6.28 -2.29 -21.06
CA SER A 99 -7.43 -2.55 -20.19
C SER A 99 -8.19 -1.30 -19.79
N SER A 100 -7.58 -0.12 -19.94
CA SER A 100 -8.21 1.17 -19.60
C SER A 100 -9.04 1.71 -20.75
N GLY A 101 -10.24 2.21 -20.44
CA GLY A 101 -11.06 3.01 -21.35
C GLY A 101 -10.30 4.26 -21.82
N GLU A 102 -10.69 4.79 -23.00
CA GLU A 102 -9.97 5.92 -23.63
C GLU A 102 -9.86 7.14 -22.72
N GLY A 103 -10.91 7.44 -21.94
CA GLY A 103 -10.93 8.56 -21.00
C GLY A 103 -10.05 8.40 -19.74
N LEU A 104 -9.60 7.18 -19.43
CA LEU A 104 -8.74 6.89 -18.25
C LEU A 104 -7.27 6.68 -18.60
N ARG A 105 -6.94 6.49 -19.88
CA ARG A 105 -5.61 6.00 -20.28
C ARG A 105 -4.50 6.95 -19.83
N ASP A 106 -4.67 8.25 -20.01
CA ASP A 106 -3.65 9.24 -19.62
C ASP A 106 -3.49 9.32 -18.09
N ASP A 107 -4.60 9.30 -17.34
CA ASP A 107 -4.59 9.30 -15.88
C ASP A 107 -3.92 8.04 -15.32
N VAL A 108 -4.21 6.88 -15.90
CA VAL A 108 -3.58 5.59 -15.53
C VAL A 108 -2.09 5.61 -15.87
N THR A 109 -1.68 6.30 -16.94
CA THR A 109 -0.25 6.55 -17.26
C THR A 109 0.43 7.32 -16.16
N ALA A 110 -0.14 8.47 -15.80
CA ALA A 110 0.42 9.36 -14.80
C ALA A 110 0.46 8.66 -13.43
N ALA A 111 -0.61 7.97 -13.05
CA ALA A 111 -0.69 7.19 -11.82
C ALA A 111 0.37 6.08 -11.75
N MET A 112 0.55 5.31 -12.82
CA MET A 112 1.58 4.28 -12.88
C MET A 112 2.97 4.90 -12.70
N LEU A 113 3.28 6.01 -13.39
CA LEU A 113 4.57 6.69 -13.26
C LEU A 113 4.80 7.20 -11.83
N THR A 114 3.81 7.89 -11.24
CA THR A 114 3.86 8.35 -9.85
C THR A 114 4.07 7.18 -8.88
N GLY A 115 3.32 6.09 -9.09
CA GLY A 115 3.44 4.87 -8.32
C GLY A 115 4.84 4.26 -8.42
N VAL A 116 5.38 4.10 -9.63
CA VAL A 116 6.72 3.55 -9.86
C VAL A 116 7.81 4.42 -9.22
N LEU A 117 7.71 5.75 -9.32
CA LEU A 117 8.68 6.68 -8.72
C LEU A 117 8.66 6.59 -7.20
N LEU A 118 7.46 6.61 -6.60
CA LEU A 118 7.29 6.45 -5.16
C LEU A 118 7.76 5.06 -4.70
N GLY A 119 7.43 4.02 -5.47
CA GLY A 119 7.87 2.66 -5.25
C GLY A 119 9.39 2.50 -5.33
N ALA A 120 10.06 3.21 -6.23
CA ALA A 120 11.52 3.23 -6.32
C ALA A 120 12.14 3.84 -5.05
N ALA A 121 11.57 4.92 -4.52
CA ALA A 121 11.99 5.50 -3.24
C ALA A 121 11.79 4.53 -2.07
N GLY A 122 10.63 3.85 -2.00
CA GLY A 122 10.38 2.79 -1.03
C GLY A 122 11.34 1.60 -1.18
N ALA A 123 11.67 1.23 -2.42
CA ALA A 123 12.57 0.12 -2.72
C ALA A 123 14.01 0.41 -2.34
N LEU A 124 14.46 1.67 -2.42
CA LEU A 124 15.75 2.09 -1.86
C LEU A 124 15.79 1.90 -0.34
N ALA A 125 14.70 2.24 0.37
CA ALA A 125 14.61 2.00 1.81
C ALA A 125 14.68 0.49 2.13
N VAL A 126 13.99 -0.36 1.37
CA VAL A 126 14.07 -1.83 1.49
C VAL A 126 15.47 -2.35 1.16
N ALA A 127 16.13 -1.82 0.13
CA ALA A 127 17.48 -2.24 -0.23
C ALA A 127 18.49 -1.97 0.88
N VAL A 128 18.36 -0.85 1.59
CA VAL A 128 19.20 -0.49 2.73
C VAL A 128 18.81 -1.29 3.98
N VAL A 129 17.52 -1.36 4.28
CA VAL A 129 16.95 -2.01 5.48
C VAL A 129 15.89 -3.03 5.04
N PRO A 130 16.28 -4.30 4.76
CA PRO A 130 15.39 -5.30 4.16
C PRO A 130 14.11 -5.59 4.96
N VAL A 131 14.15 -5.43 6.28
CA VAL A 131 12.98 -5.68 7.14
C VAL A 131 11.83 -4.71 6.90
N ILE A 132 12.10 -3.53 6.32
CA ILE A 132 11.05 -2.61 5.86
C ILE A 132 10.15 -3.29 4.81
N GLY A 133 10.74 -4.13 3.95
CA GLY A 133 10.00 -4.86 2.92
C GLY A 133 8.99 -5.84 3.52
N THR A 134 9.33 -6.49 4.64
CA THR A 134 8.41 -7.38 5.37
C THR A 134 7.21 -6.63 5.93
N GLY A 135 7.44 -5.44 6.50
CA GLY A 135 6.37 -4.60 7.03
C GLY A 135 5.44 -4.08 5.94
N LEU A 136 5.99 -3.65 4.81
CA LEU A 136 5.21 -3.27 3.64
C LEU A 136 4.40 -4.46 3.09
N ALA A 137 4.99 -5.66 3.00
CA ALA A 137 4.30 -6.87 2.56
C ALA A 137 3.13 -7.23 3.47
N ALA A 138 3.33 -7.14 4.78
CA ALA A 138 2.28 -7.41 5.77
C ALA A 138 1.11 -6.43 5.61
N TYR A 139 1.39 -5.15 5.38
CA TYR A 139 0.37 -4.14 5.17
C TYR A 139 -0.40 -4.34 3.86
N ALA A 140 0.31 -4.59 2.76
CA ALA A 140 -0.32 -4.89 1.46
C ALA A 140 -1.19 -6.16 1.53
N ALA A 141 -0.72 -7.19 2.23
CA ALA A 141 -1.48 -8.42 2.45
C ALA A 141 -2.74 -8.17 3.28
N LEU A 142 -2.66 -7.40 4.38
CA LEU A 142 -3.82 -7.02 5.17
C LEU A 142 -4.86 -6.28 4.31
N GLN A 143 -4.41 -5.34 3.48
CA GLN A 143 -5.31 -4.59 2.62
C GLN A 143 -6.00 -5.49 1.60
N TRP A 144 -5.29 -6.42 0.96
CA TRP A 144 -5.88 -7.39 0.03
C TRP A 144 -6.87 -8.32 0.72
N VAL A 145 -6.52 -8.86 1.90
CA VAL A 145 -7.43 -9.70 2.69
C VAL A 145 -8.69 -8.93 3.06
N ALA A 146 -8.55 -7.70 3.55
CA ALA A 146 -9.68 -6.84 3.87
C ALA A 146 -10.52 -6.52 2.64
N ALA A 147 -9.89 -6.19 1.51
CA ALA A 147 -10.57 -5.86 0.26
C ALA A 147 -11.40 -7.03 -0.25
N LEU A 148 -10.82 -8.23 -0.33
CA LEU A 148 -11.51 -9.44 -0.79
C LEU A 148 -12.63 -9.84 0.17
N ALA A 149 -12.36 -9.85 1.48
CA ALA A 149 -13.36 -10.20 2.48
C ALA A 149 -14.53 -9.21 2.48
N CYS A 150 -14.26 -7.91 2.51
CA CYS A 150 -15.31 -6.90 2.51
C CYS A 150 -16.09 -6.89 1.19
N THR A 151 -15.43 -7.04 0.05
CA THR A 151 -16.12 -7.08 -1.27
C THR A 151 -17.03 -8.31 -1.37
N ALA A 152 -16.61 -9.46 -0.84
CA ALA A 152 -17.44 -10.66 -0.82
C ALA A 152 -18.62 -10.58 0.17
N LEU A 153 -18.45 -9.92 1.31
CA LEU A 153 -19.43 -9.87 2.40
C LEU A 153 -20.37 -8.65 2.32
N VAL A 154 -19.91 -7.56 1.71
CA VAL A 154 -20.58 -6.25 1.68
C VAL A 154 -20.57 -5.73 0.23
N PRO A 155 -21.70 -5.84 -0.49
CA PRO A 155 -21.77 -5.55 -1.94
C PRO A 155 -21.38 -4.12 -2.35
N ARG A 156 -21.38 -3.17 -1.42
CA ARG A 156 -20.97 -1.79 -1.66
C ARG A 156 -19.63 -1.48 -1.00
N THR A 157 -18.62 -2.31 -1.21
CA THR A 157 -17.27 -2.02 -0.69
C THR A 157 -16.51 -1.12 -1.65
N VAL A 158 -15.83 -0.09 -1.12
CA VAL A 158 -14.89 0.74 -1.85
C VAL A 158 -13.49 0.49 -1.30
N VAL A 159 -12.55 0.17 -2.19
CA VAL A 159 -11.15 -0.01 -1.84
C VAL A 159 -10.41 1.27 -2.24
N TYR A 160 -9.59 1.77 -1.33
CA TYR A 160 -8.76 2.95 -1.53
C TYR A 160 -7.29 2.54 -1.39
N ALA A 161 -6.35 3.38 -1.83
CA ALA A 161 -4.94 3.13 -1.52
C ALA A 161 -4.73 3.13 0.00
N GLY A 162 -4.20 2.04 0.55
CA GLY A 162 -3.97 1.85 1.98
C GLY A 162 -5.22 1.69 2.87
N MET A 163 -6.43 1.63 2.32
CA MET A 163 -7.66 1.58 3.13
C MET A 163 -8.79 0.84 2.43
N VAL A 164 -9.70 0.25 3.21
CA VAL A 164 -10.92 -0.40 2.71
C VAL A 164 -12.12 0.17 3.45
N GLN A 165 -13.19 0.45 2.71
CA GLN A 165 -14.42 0.99 3.23
C GLN A 165 -15.61 0.10 2.81
N PRO A 166 -16.13 -0.74 3.71
CA PRO A 166 -17.42 -1.41 3.48
C PRO A 166 -18.57 -0.39 3.60
N LEU A 167 -19.18 0.04 2.49
CA LEU A 167 -20.42 0.85 2.52
C LEU A 167 -21.62 -0.10 2.72
N GLY A 168 -22.59 0.31 3.54
CA GLY A 168 -23.71 -0.57 3.94
C GLY A 168 -23.75 -0.88 5.44
N LEU A 169 -22.74 -0.43 6.20
CA LEU A 169 -22.84 -0.31 7.67
C LEU A 169 -23.57 0.99 8.07
N GLU A 170 -24.67 1.29 7.37
CA GLU A 170 -25.47 2.51 7.54
C GLU A 170 -26.11 2.60 8.93
N PHE A 171 -26.23 1.47 9.65
CA PHE A 171 -26.62 1.46 11.05
C PHE A 171 -25.61 2.23 11.95
N LEU A 172 -24.31 2.27 11.59
CA LEU A 172 -23.33 3.09 12.31
C LEU A 172 -23.54 4.58 12.05
N VAL A 173 -24.13 4.92 10.91
CA VAL A 173 -24.51 6.30 10.53
C VAL A 173 -25.78 6.71 11.29
N ALA A 174 -26.71 5.78 11.51
CA ALA A 174 -27.93 5.99 12.30
C ALA A 174 -27.68 6.33 13.79
N LEU A 175 -26.47 6.14 14.29
CA LEU A 175 -26.05 6.54 15.65
C LEU A 175 -25.65 8.04 15.75
N ARG A 176 -25.81 8.84 14.68
CA ARG A 176 -25.47 10.28 14.66
C ARG A 176 -26.69 11.19 14.50
N THR A 177 -26.63 12.34 15.17
CA THR A 177 -27.68 13.39 15.17
C THR A 177 -27.39 14.61 14.30
N GLU A 178 -26.26 14.67 13.56
CA GLU A 178 -25.80 15.88 12.85
C GLU A 178 -25.59 15.64 11.34
N PRO A 179 -25.97 16.59 10.45
CA PRO A 179 -25.90 16.41 9.01
C PRO A 179 -24.56 16.85 8.37
N TYR A 180 -24.12 16.05 7.38
CA TYR A 180 -23.28 16.33 6.20
C TYR A 180 -21.93 17.06 6.34
N ASN A 181 -20.84 16.32 6.06
CA ASN A 181 -19.87 16.61 4.95
C ASN A 181 -18.63 15.70 4.97
N MET A 182 -18.33 15.01 6.08
CA MET A 182 -17.31 13.93 6.13
C MET A 182 -17.76 12.71 6.96
N GLY A 183 -18.94 12.79 7.57
CA GLY A 183 -19.38 11.87 8.62
C GLY A 183 -19.86 10.49 8.16
N TYR A 184 -20.19 10.30 6.88
CA TYR A 184 -20.70 9.02 6.38
C TYR A 184 -19.59 7.98 6.16
N HIS A 185 -18.39 8.42 5.76
CA HIS A 185 -17.30 7.49 5.41
C HIS A 185 -16.49 7.02 6.62
N LEU A 186 -16.18 7.95 7.53
CA LEU A 186 -15.29 7.70 8.66
C LEU A 186 -15.71 6.52 9.55
N PRO A 187 -16.99 6.34 9.97
CA PRO A 187 -17.38 5.25 10.85
C PRO A 187 -17.13 3.87 10.23
N THR A 188 -17.38 3.75 8.91
CA THR A 188 -17.20 2.50 8.17
C THR A 188 -15.72 2.17 7.92
N MET A 189 -14.85 3.17 7.96
CA MET A 189 -13.40 3.04 7.84
C MET A 189 -12.72 2.62 9.16
N LEU A 190 -13.34 2.88 10.32
CA LEU A 190 -12.73 2.64 11.64
C LEU A 190 -12.22 1.20 11.88
N PRO A 191 -12.96 0.13 11.50
CA PRO A 191 -12.48 -1.24 11.74
C PRO A 191 -11.16 -1.53 11.02
N VAL A 192 -11.03 -1.10 9.77
CA VAL A 192 -9.81 -1.29 8.98
C VAL A 192 -8.68 -0.39 9.51
N ALA A 193 -9.00 0.84 9.90
CA ALA A 193 -8.07 1.75 10.57
C ALA A 193 -7.46 1.12 11.84
N ALA A 194 -8.29 0.52 12.68
CA ALA A 194 -7.84 -0.17 13.89
C ALA A 194 -6.94 -1.36 13.55
N ALA A 195 -7.30 -2.17 12.56
CA ALA A 195 -6.49 -3.30 12.10
C ALA A 195 -5.10 -2.85 11.59
N VAL A 196 -5.02 -1.70 10.90
CA VAL A 196 -3.76 -1.09 10.46
C VAL A 196 -2.86 -0.74 11.64
N LEU A 197 -3.39 -0.09 12.69
CA LEU A 197 -2.60 0.29 13.87
C LEU A 197 -2.11 -0.94 14.64
N VAL A 198 -2.98 -1.95 14.81
CA VAL A 198 -2.61 -3.22 15.43
C VAL A 198 -1.50 -3.91 14.64
N LEU A 199 -1.62 -3.95 13.30
CA LEU A 199 -0.60 -4.53 12.44
C LEU A 199 0.72 -3.77 12.55
N ALA A 200 0.70 -2.43 12.55
CA ALA A 200 1.90 -1.61 12.70
C ALA A 200 2.64 -1.94 14.00
N GLY A 201 1.93 -1.99 15.12
CA GLY A 201 2.48 -2.41 16.41
C GLY A 201 3.01 -3.84 16.39
N ALA A 202 2.27 -4.80 15.83
CA ALA A 202 2.67 -6.20 15.76
C ALA A 202 3.94 -6.39 14.91
N VAL A 203 4.02 -5.78 13.73
CA VAL A 203 5.20 -5.81 12.85
C VAL A 203 6.39 -5.17 13.54
N ALA A 204 6.21 -4.01 14.19
CA ALA A 204 7.26 -3.34 14.94
C ALA A 204 7.76 -4.21 16.10
N GLY A 205 6.87 -4.85 16.86
CA GLY A 205 7.24 -5.72 17.98
C GLY A 205 7.96 -6.99 17.53
N VAL A 206 7.48 -7.65 16.47
CA VAL A 206 8.16 -8.82 15.87
C VAL A 206 9.54 -8.43 15.34
N THR A 207 9.65 -7.29 14.68
CA THR A 207 10.92 -6.78 14.15
C THR A 207 11.88 -6.45 15.29
N ALA A 208 11.43 -5.74 16.32
CA ALA A 208 12.24 -5.37 17.48
C ALA A 208 12.78 -6.61 18.21
N ARG A 209 11.97 -7.66 18.34
CA ARG A 209 12.42 -8.94 18.90
C ARG A 209 13.52 -9.61 18.07
N ARG A 210 13.50 -9.45 16.75
CA ARG A 210 14.43 -10.09 15.81
C ARG A 210 15.71 -9.27 15.59
N THR A 211 15.58 -7.98 15.28
CA THR A 211 16.70 -7.10 14.92
C THR A 211 17.34 -6.45 16.14
N ARG A 212 16.58 -6.27 17.23
CA ARG A 212 16.98 -5.48 18.42
C ARG A 212 17.24 -4.00 18.15
N GLU A 213 16.93 -3.55 16.94
CA GLU A 213 17.17 -2.19 16.49
C GLU A 213 15.86 -1.42 16.48
N TRP A 214 15.73 -0.45 17.38
CA TRP A 214 14.50 0.31 17.57
C TRP A 214 14.06 1.00 16.28
N TRP A 215 14.95 1.74 15.63
CA TRP A 215 14.61 2.56 14.45
C TRP A 215 14.17 1.71 13.25
N THR A 216 14.82 0.57 13.01
CA THR A 216 14.44 -0.36 11.92
C THR A 216 13.07 -0.99 12.17
N SER A 217 12.71 -1.21 13.43
CA SER A 217 11.44 -1.79 13.85
C SER A 217 10.30 -0.81 13.68
N VAL A 218 10.52 0.46 14.03
CA VAL A 218 9.57 1.54 13.78
C VAL A 218 9.34 1.70 12.28
N ALA A 219 10.41 1.74 11.50
CA ALA A 219 10.33 1.87 10.04
C ALA A 219 9.58 0.70 9.40
N ALA A 220 9.80 -0.54 9.86
CA ALA A 220 9.05 -1.70 9.37
C ALA A 220 7.55 -1.61 9.70
N GLY A 221 7.18 -1.22 10.93
CA GLY A 221 5.78 -1.08 11.32
C GLY A 221 5.04 0.04 10.57
N ALA A 222 5.72 1.13 10.26
CA ALA A 222 5.12 2.29 9.60
C ALA A 222 5.21 2.29 8.06
N ALA A 223 5.97 1.37 7.46
CA ALA A 223 6.29 1.38 6.03
C ALA A 223 5.07 1.48 5.11
N GLY A 224 4.09 0.59 5.30
CA GLY A 224 2.88 0.55 4.49
C GLY A 224 2.00 1.79 4.63
N PRO A 225 1.60 2.18 5.86
CA PRO A 225 0.82 3.40 6.08
C PRO A 225 1.50 4.67 5.55
N VAL A 226 2.81 4.81 5.74
CA VAL A 226 3.58 5.98 5.24
C VAL A 226 3.60 6.00 3.72
N LEU A 227 3.84 4.85 3.06
CA LEU A 227 3.81 4.78 1.60
C LEU A 227 2.44 5.17 1.05
N ALA A 228 1.37 4.68 1.67
CA ALA A 228 0.00 5.01 1.27
C ALA A 228 -0.28 6.51 1.46
N ALA A 229 0.12 7.11 2.58
CA ALA A 229 -0.06 8.53 2.85
C ALA A 229 0.72 9.42 1.87
N LEU A 230 1.96 9.05 1.52
CA LEU A 230 2.77 9.77 0.54
C LEU A 230 2.13 9.71 -0.85
N LEU A 231 1.50 8.61 -1.22
CA LEU A 231 0.83 8.48 -2.50
C LEU A 231 -0.26 9.54 -2.68
N TYR A 232 -1.13 9.74 -1.69
CA TYR A 232 -2.18 10.76 -1.74
C TYR A 232 -1.66 12.20 -1.84
N ARG A 233 -0.38 12.46 -1.50
CA ARG A 233 0.26 13.77 -1.68
C ARG A 233 0.82 13.97 -3.08
N LEU A 234 1.00 12.90 -3.85
CA LEU A 234 1.67 12.91 -5.15
C LEU A 234 0.73 12.65 -6.33
N THR A 235 -0.47 12.11 -6.09
CA THR A 235 -1.51 12.00 -7.12
C THR A 235 -2.14 13.38 -7.41
N PRO A 236 -2.41 13.74 -8.68
CA PRO A 236 -2.92 15.06 -9.06
C PRO A 236 -4.24 15.46 -8.38
N ASP A 237 -4.52 16.77 -8.32
CA ASP A 237 -5.67 17.45 -7.69
C ASP A 237 -7.07 17.00 -8.16
N GLN A 238 -7.18 16.03 -9.07
CA GLN A 238 -8.44 15.38 -9.42
C GLN A 238 -8.99 14.46 -8.30
N ALA A 239 -8.53 14.64 -7.06
CA ALA A 239 -9.02 13.96 -5.88
C ALA A 239 -10.45 14.45 -5.52
N TYR A 240 -11.43 14.10 -6.34
CA TYR A 240 -12.85 14.27 -6.04
C TYR A 240 -13.18 13.63 -4.69
N LEU A 241 -13.73 14.43 -3.77
CA LEU A 241 -14.36 14.16 -2.45
C LEU A 241 -14.11 12.81 -1.73
N TRP A 242 -14.39 11.68 -2.37
CA TRP A 242 -14.15 10.34 -1.80
C TRP A 242 -12.67 10.06 -1.56
N ASN A 243 -11.82 10.49 -2.50
CA ASN A 243 -10.38 10.27 -2.42
C ASN A 243 -9.72 11.21 -1.39
N GLU A 244 -10.27 12.41 -1.19
CA GLU A 244 -9.80 13.39 -0.20
C GLU A 244 -10.04 12.90 1.24
N THR A 245 -11.22 12.34 1.52
CA THR A 245 -11.56 11.79 2.84
C THR A 245 -10.71 10.56 3.16
N ALA A 246 -10.54 9.67 2.18
CA ALA A 246 -9.66 8.51 2.30
C ALA A 246 -8.20 8.95 2.53
N GLY A 247 -7.69 9.88 1.74
CA GLY A 247 -6.34 10.43 1.88
C GLY A 247 -6.10 11.05 3.26
N SER A 248 -7.05 11.83 3.76
CA SER A 248 -6.98 12.42 5.11
C SER A 248 -6.90 11.35 6.20
N THR A 249 -7.73 10.31 6.09
CA THR A 249 -7.74 9.18 7.03
C THR A 249 -6.43 8.41 6.97
N VAL A 250 -5.90 8.13 5.78
CA VAL A 250 -4.63 7.42 5.57
C VAL A 250 -3.44 8.23 6.12
N ILE A 251 -3.44 9.55 5.96
CA ILE A 251 -2.43 10.43 6.56
C ILE A 251 -2.46 10.32 8.09
N VAL A 252 -3.65 10.41 8.70
CA VAL A 252 -3.81 10.23 10.15
C VAL A 252 -3.31 8.84 10.58
N LEU A 253 -3.63 7.79 9.83
CA LEU A 253 -3.15 6.43 10.12
C LEU A 253 -1.63 6.32 10.04
N ALA A 254 -0.98 6.96 9.08
CA ALA A 254 0.48 7.02 9.01
C ALA A 254 1.06 7.71 10.25
N PHE A 255 0.50 8.86 10.63
CA PHE A 255 0.93 9.59 11.83
C PHE A 255 0.73 8.80 13.12
N LEU A 256 -0.36 8.03 13.25
CA LEU A 256 -0.64 7.20 14.42
C LEU A 256 0.17 5.88 14.42
N SER A 257 0.51 5.35 13.25
CA SER A 257 1.33 4.14 13.13
C SER A 257 2.76 4.36 13.63
N LEU A 258 3.30 5.58 13.50
CA LEU A 258 4.63 5.95 14.01
C LEU A 258 4.76 5.80 15.54
N PRO A 259 3.96 6.47 16.40
CA PRO A 259 4.03 6.33 17.85
C PRO A 259 3.65 4.92 18.31
N VAL A 260 2.65 4.27 17.69
CA VAL A 260 2.30 2.88 18.02
C VAL A 260 3.49 1.94 17.80
N SER A 261 4.16 2.08 16.65
CA SER A 261 5.36 1.30 16.33
C SER A 261 6.52 1.64 17.26
N ALA A 262 6.75 2.92 17.54
CA ALA A 262 7.78 3.43 18.46
C ALA A 262 7.65 2.87 19.87
N VAL A 263 6.46 2.98 20.47
CA VAL A 263 6.17 2.48 21.81
C VAL A 263 6.33 0.96 21.86
N THR A 264 5.79 0.25 20.88
CA THR A 264 5.86 -1.21 20.84
C THR A 264 7.30 -1.69 20.66
N ALA A 265 8.07 -1.08 19.75
CA ALA A 265 9.47 -1.39 19.55
C ALA A 265 10.29 -1.13 20.83
N ALA A 266 10.07 0.01 21.49
CA ALA A 266 10.76 0.36 22.73
C ALA A 266 10.46 -0.64 23.86
N ALA A 267 9.20 -1.06 24.01
CA ALA A 267 8.80 -2.05 25.00
C ALA A 267 9.54 -3.40 24.80
N PHE A 268 9.78 -3.80 23.55
CA PHE A 268 10.49 -5.04 23.24
C PHE A 268 12.00 -4.94 23.30
N THR A 269 12.58 -3.77 23.04
CA THR A 269 14.03 -3.55 23.20
C THR A 269 14.40 -3.39 24.68
N LEU A 270 13.59 -2.70 25.50
CA LEU A 270 13.86 -2.43 26.92
C LEU A 270 13.61 -3.62 27.85
N ARG A 271 12.65 -4.51 27.55
CA ARG A 271 12.32 -5.67 28.42
C ARG A 271 13.46 -6.67 28.64
N ARG A 272 14.58 -6.54 27.95
CA ARG A 272 15.75 -7.42 28.08
C ARG A 272 17.02 -6.74 28.61
N THR A 273 17.02 -5.43 28.80
CA THR A 273 18.12 -4.73 29.50
C THR A 273 17.97 -4.76 31.01
N ARG A 274 16.79 -5.16 31.53
CA ARG A 274 16.64 -5.51 32.94
C ARG A 274 17.23 -6.92 33.17
N PRO A 275 18.23 -7.07 34.05
CA PRO A 275 18.61 -8.38 34.56
C PRO A 275 17.37 -9.09 35.09
N GLN A 276 17.27 -10.40 34.86
CA GLN A 276 16.30 -11.21 35.57
C GLN A 276 16.77 -11.26 37.03
N GLU A 277 16.22 -10.37 37.85
CA GLU A 277 16.21 -10.52 39.32
C GLU A 277 15.23 -11.62 39.72
#